data_AF-A0A2K8VE53-F1
#
_entry.id   AF-A0A2K8VE53-F1
#
_cell.length_a   1.000
_cell.length_b   1.000
_cell.length_c   1.000
_cell.angle_alpha   90.00
_cell.angle_beta   90.00
_cell.angle_gamma   90.00
#
_symmetry.space_group_name_H-M   'P 1'
#
loop_
_entity.id
_entity.type
_entity.pdbx_description
1 polymer ?
#
loop_
_entity_poly.entity_id
_entity_poly.type
_entity_poly.pdbx_seq_one_letter_code
_entity_poly.pdbx_strand_id
1 'polypeptide(L)'
;MLTIEKIKIYNKFGGDIDGLTRVGKSTEKNLISDNDWSLIDEFEQDIKLISDRLVSKEYREKSLIKLNENCDLETKDYFKSKIPFYSDFKEVSEIIANIKSRINDETDTVWAGFDNTEVLIKELDSDQKQIELLNFDTLEKTMVEFLPTSTYQELAMSNGWSDEYLQIAEKFDSIHKRIREKLLTTTYKNNGGSSAKIKNSNNNKLWSKLKSLWS
;
A
#
# COMPACT_ATOMS: atom_id res chain seq x y z
N MET A 1 3.97 -0.06 24.25
CA MET A 1 3.23 -0.55 23.07
C MET A 1 1.76 -0.17 23.25
N LEU A 2 1.15 0.39 22.21
CA LEU A 2 -0.28 0.66 22.14
C LEU A 2 -1.04 -0.64 21.86
N THR A 3 -2.19 -0.77 22.51
CA THR A 3 -3.10 -1.91 22.33
C THR A 3 -4.49 -1.41 21.97
N ILE A 4 -5.33 -2.31 21.46
CA ILE A 4 -6.68 -1.95 21.03
C ILE A 4 -7.54 -1.44 22.20
N GLU A 5 -7.28 -1.87 23.43
CA GLU A 5 -7.96 -1.38 24.64
C GLU A 5 -7.66 0.10 24.87
N LYS A 6 -6.41 0.54 24.65
CA LYS A 6 -6.04 1.95 24.74
C LYS A 6 -6.77 2.78 23.68
N ILE A 7 -6.87 2.26 22.46
CA ILE A 7 -7.65 2.88 21.37
C ILE A 7 -9.14 3.00 21.74
N LYS A 8 -9.73 1.96 22.34
CA LYS A 8 -11.13 1.99 22.80
C LYS A 8 -11.35 3.09 23.85
N ILE A 9 -10.42 3.27 24.78
CA ILE A 9 -10.48 4.36 25.77
C ILE A 9 -10.37 5.71 25.07
N TYR A 10 -9.38 5.91 24.22
CA TYR A 10 -9.19 7.15 23.46
C TYR A 10 -10.46 7.52 22.68
N ASN A 11 -11.04 6.58 21.94
CA ASN A 11 -12.26 6.78 21.16
C ASN A 11 -13.49 7.06 22.03
N LYS A 12 -13.61 6.44 23.21
CA LYS A 12 -14.71 6.69 24.16
C LYS A 12 -14.80 8.17 24.56
N PHE A 13 -13.66 8.84 24.65
CA PHE A 13 -13.58 10.27 24.98
C PHE A 13 -13.38 11.16 23.74
N GLY A 14 -13.42 10.59 22.53
CA GLY A 14 -13.31 11.35 21.28
C GLY A 14 -11.99 12.10 21.10
N GLY A 15 -10.91 11.60 21.71
CA GLY A 15 -9.61 12.28 21.71
C GLY A 15 -9.47 13.42 22.74
N ASP A 16 -10.50 13.68 23.56
CA ASP A 16 -10.42 14.67 24.65
C ASP A 16 -9.84 14.07 25.94
N ILE A 17 -8.54 14.30 26.17
CA ILE A 17 -7.83 13.81 27.37
C ILE A 17 -8.35 14.43 28.68
N ASP A 18 -8.88 15.65 28.62
CA ASP A 18 -9.51 16.30 29.78
C ASP A 18 -10.77 15.53 30.20
N GLY A 19 -11.50 14.98 29.23
CA GLY A 19 -12.62 14.09 29.45
C GLY A 19 -12.21 12.84 30.26
N LEU A 20 -11.14 12.16 29.86
CA LEU A 20 -10.60 11.03 30.63
C LEU A 20 -10.19 11.49 32.05
N THR A 21 -9.49 12.62 32.15
CA THR A 21 -8.95 13.12 33.42
C THR A 21 -10.06 13.46 34.42
N ARG A 22 -11.13 14.11 33.96
CA ARG A 22 -12.22 14.58 34.82
C ARG A 22 -13.21 13.49 35.18
N VAL A 23 -13.62 12.66 34.23
CA VAL A 23 -14.75 11.72 34.40
C VAL A 23 -14.41 10.25 34.11
N GLY A 24 -13.17 9.94 33.73
CA GLY A 24 -12.72 8.57 33.47
C GLY A 24 -12.61 7.71 34.73
N LYS A 25 -12.84 6.41 34.57
CA LYS A 25 -12.68 5.42 35.65
C LYS A 25 -11.21 5.28 36.02
N SER A 26 -10.92 4.97 37.28
CA SER A 26 -9.53 4.74 37.74
C SER A 26 -8.82 3.64 36.93
N THR A 27 -9.55 2.59 36.53
CA THR A 27 -9.01 1.52 35.67
C THR A 27 -8.64 2.00 34.28
N GLU A 28 -9.37 2.98 33.73
CA GLU A 28 -9.09 3.55 32.40
C GLU A 28 -7.88 4.48 32.48
N LYS A 29 -7.84 5.35 33.50
CA LYS A 29 -6.71 6.26 33.79
C LYS A 29 -5.39 5.54 34.02
N ASN A 30 -5.44 4.35 34.60
CA ASN A 30 -4.23 3.54 34.83
C ASN A 30 -3.78 2.76 33.58
N LEU A 31 -4.64 2.60 32.57
CA LEU A 31 -4.36 1.78 31.39
C LEU A 31 -3.70 2.57 30.25
N ILE A 32 -4.03 3.86 30.13
CA ILE A 32 -3.50 4.75 29.10
C ILE A 32 -2.77 5.93 29.76
N SER A 33 -1.54 6.17 29.31
CA SER A 33 -0.74 7.31 29.75
C SER A 33 -0.91 8.52 28.81
N ASP A 34 -0.53 9.71 29.26
CA ASP A 34 -0.50 10.93 28.42
C ASP A 34 0.39 10.75 27.17
N ASN A 35 1.49 9.99 27.30
CA ASN A 35 2.37 9.64 26.18
C ASN A 35 1.67 8.71 25.19
N ASP A 36 0.92 7.71 25.67
CA ASP A 36 0.12 6.86 24.80
C ASP A 36 -0.95 7.69 24.07
N TRP A 37 -1.59 8.63 24.76
CA TRP A 37 -2.61 9.51 24.19
C TRP A 37 -2.05 10.37 23.07
N SER A 38 -0.93 11.07 23.35
CA SER A 38 -0.24 11.92 22.37
C SER A 38 0.22 11.12 21.15
N LEU A 39 0.63 9.87 21.35
CA LEU A 39 1.04 8.98 20.27
C LEU A 39 -0.16 8.52 19.42
N ILE A 40 -1.34 8.32 20.02
CA ILE A 40 -2.57 8.03 19.27
C ILE A 40 -2.99 9.25 18.44
N ASP A 41 -2.93 10.46 19.00
CA ASP A 41 -3.19 11.71 18.28
C ASP A 41 -2.30 11.83 17.03
N GLU A 42 -0.99 11.60 17.21
CA GLU A 42 -0.02 11.60 16.12
C GLU A 42 -0.38 10.57 15.04
N PHE A 43 -0.74 9.35 15.42
CA PHE A 43 -1.13 8.33 14.45
C PHE A 43 -2.44 8.63 13.73
N GLU A 44 -3.45 9.18 14.41
CA GLU A 44 -4.69 9.62 13.76
C GLU A 44 -4.39 10.71 12.70
N GLN A 45 -3.52 11.67 13.03
CA GLN A 45 -3.10 12.71 12.11
C GLN A 45 -2.30 12.15 10.93
N ASP A 46 -1.30 11.34 11.20
CA ASP A 46 -0.44 10.74 10.18
C ASP A 46 -1.24 9.89 9.20
N ILE A 47 -2.12 9.03 9.71
CA ILE A 47 -3.00 8.19 8.89
C ILE A 47 -3.92 9.05 8.03
N LYS A 48 -4.45 10.15 8.58
CA LYS A 48 -5.27 11.09 7.80
C LYS A 48 -4.46 11.72 6.66
N LEU A 49 -3.28 12.23 6.96
CA LEU A 49 -2.40 12.86 5.97
C LEU A 49 -1.92 11.88 4.88
N ILE A 50 -1.61 10.62 5.26
CA ILE A 50 -1.26 9.54 4.32
C ILE A 50 -2.46 9.19 3.43
N SER A 51 -3.65 9.05 4.02
CA SER A 51 -4.88 8.74 3.29
C SER A 51 -5.22 9.81 2.27
N ASP A 52 -4.99 11.07 2.63
CA ASP A 52 -5.19 12.22 1.76
C ASP A 52 -4.03 12.46 0.79
N ARG A 53 -2.93 11.70 0.93
CA ARG A 53 -1.69 11.82 0.15
C ARG A 53 -1.03 13.19 0.21
N LEU A 54 -1.08 13.84 1.37
CA LEU A 54 -0.50 15.16 1.59
C LEU A 54 0.94 15.11 2.15
N VAL A 55 1.58 13.95 2.09
CA VAL A 55 2.89 13.70 2.71
C VAL A 55 3.88 13.16 1.70
N SER A 56 5.15 13.49 1.92
CA SER A 56 6.25 12.94 1.13
C SER A 56 6.40 11.43 1.36
N LYS A 57 7.22 10.79 0.53
CA LYS A 57 7.61 9.39 0.70
C LYS A 57 8.26 9.17 2.07
N GLU A 58 9.24 10.01 2.42
CA GLU A 58 10.03 9.87 3.65
C GLU A 58 9.17 10.04 4.91
N TYR A 59 8.22 10.98 4.89
CA TYR A 59 7.28 11.17 6.00
C TYR A 59 6.45 9.91 6.21
N ARG A 60 5.84 9.40 5.15
CA ARG A 60 4.99 8.21 5.20
C ARG A 60 5.73 6.97 5.68
N GLU A 61 6.93 6.74 5.17
CA GLU A 61 7.77 5.63 5.61
C GLU A 61 8.05 5.73 7.12
N LYS A 62 8.46 6.90 7.59
CA LYS A 62 8.71 7.15 9.03
C LYS A 62 7.46 6.91 9.87
N SER A 63 6.31 7.44 9.47
CA SER A 63 5.04 7.26 10.16
C SER A 63 4.62 5.80 10.24
N LEU A 64 4.69 5.06 9.13
CA LEU A 64 4.30 3.64 9.09
C LEU A 64 5.28 2.73 9.85
N ILE A 65 6.58 3.03 9.80
CA ILE A 65 7.60 2.33 10.61
C ILE A 65 7.32 2.57 12.09
N LYS A 66 7.15 3.83 12.50
CA LYS A 66 6.85 4.21 13.89
C LYS A 66 5.57 3.53 14.38
N LEU A 67 4.52 3.49 13.56
CA LEU A 67 3.29 2.78 13.86
C LEU A 67 3.51 1.27 14.05
N ASN A 68 4.29 0.64 13.18
CA ASN A 68 4.62 -0.78 13.28
C ASN A 68 5.47 -1.11 14.52
N GLU A 69 6.33 -0.20 14.97
CA GLU A 69 7.19 -0.39 16.14
C GLU A 69 6.47 -0.16 17.47
N ASN A 70 5.43 0.69 17.49
CA ASN A 70 4.79 1.12 18.73
C ASN A 70 3.44 0.46 19.01
N CYS A 71 2.86 -0.28 18.07
CA CYS A 71 1.54 -0.90 18.20
C CYS A 71 1.60 -2.43 18.22
N ASP A 72 0.62 -3.08 18.85
CA ASP A 72 0.36 -4.51 18.63
C ASP A 72 -0.29 -4.77 17.25
N LEU A 73 -0.51 -6.03 16.91
CA LEU A 73 -1.05 -6.41 15.59
C LEU A 73 -2.45 -5.84 15.36
N GLU A 74 -3.36 -5.98 16.32
CA GLU A 74 -4.75 -5.52 16.19
C GLU A 74 -4.81 -3.99 16.05
N THR A 75 -3.97 -3.26 16.79
CA THR A 75 -3.87 -1.80 16.72
C THR A 75 -3.27 -1.34 15.40
N LYS A 76 -2.27 -2.05 14.85
CA LYS A 76 -1.76 -1.78 13.50
C LYS A 76 -2.88 -1.90 12.48
N ASP A 77 -3.64 -2.98 12.54
CA ASP A 77 -4.75 -3.24 11.62
C ASP A 77 -5.84 -2.17 11.74
N TYR A 78 -6.18 -1.74 12.96
CA TYR A 78 -7.10 -0.63 13.20
C TYR A 78 -6.69 0.62 12.43
N PHE A 79 -5.46 1.12 12.60
CA PHE A 79 -5.01 2.34 11.93
C PHE A 79 -4.89 2.15 10.41
N LYS A 80 -4.29 1.04 9.97
CA LYS A 80 -4.07 0.76 8.54
C LYS A 80 -5.39 0.60 7.78
N SER A 81 -6.43 0.05 8.42
CA SER A 81 -7.77 -0.08 7.82
C SER A 81 -8.41 1.27 7.45
N LYS A 82 -7.99 2.36 8.10
CA LYS A 82 -8.46 3.72 7.79
C LYS A 82 -7.86 4.28 6.51
N ILE A 83 -6.77 3.69 6.00
CA ILE A 83 -6.15 4.11 4.74
C ILE A 83 -6.91 3.44 3.57
N PRO A 84 -7.58 4.20 2.68
CA PRO A 84 -8.51 3.64 1.70
C PRO A 84 -7.90 2.63 0.72
N PHE A 85 -6.60 2.71 0.48
CA PHE A 85 -5.85 1.88 -0.48
C PHE A 85 -4.93 0.86 0.20
N TYR A 86 -4.94 0.74 1.54
CA TYR A 86 -4.02 -0.17 2.24
C TYR A 86 -4.20 -1.64 1.84
N SER A 87 -5.45 -2.12 1.74
CA SER A 87 -5.73 -3.50 1.32
C SER A 87 -5.22 -3.80 -0.09
N ASP A 88 -5.33 -2.83 -1.01
CA ASP A 88 -4.85 -2.98 -2.38
C ASP A 88 -3.32 -3.10 -2.41
N PHE A 89 -2.60 -2.26 -1.66
CA PHE A 89 -1.14 -2.37 -1.54
C PHE A 89 -0.71 -3.70 -0.90
N LYS A 90 -1.48 -4.20 0.09
CA LYS A 90 -1.24 -5.53 0.67
C LYS A 90 -1.36 -6.62 -0.40
N GLU A 91 -2.40 -6.58 -1.24
CA GLU A 91 -2.56 -7.53 -2.35
C GLU A 91 -1.41 -7.43 -3.36
N VAL A 92 -0.87 -6.23 -3.62
CA VAL A 92 0.33 -6.07 -4.47
C VAL A 92 1.56 -6.70 -3.82
N SER A 93 1.77 -6.51 -2.52
CA SER A 93 2.87 -7.18 -1.78
C SER A 93 2.75 -8.71 -1.88
N GLU A 94 1.53 -9.26 -1.76
CA GLU A 94 1.27 -10.68 -1.94
C GLU A 94 1.56 -11.17 -3.37
N ILE A 95 1.31 -10.34 -4.39
CA ILE A 95 1.68 -10.64 -5.79
C ILE A 95 3.19 -10.70 -5.94
N ILE A 96 3.93 -9.73 -5.41
CA ILE A 96 5.41 -9.72 -5.44
C ILE A 96 5.95 -10.95 -4.71
N ALA A 97 5.38 -11.31 -3.56
CA ALA A 97 5.75 -12.52 -2.82
C ALA A 97 5.50 -13.81 -3.62
N ASN A 98 4.38 -13.88 -4.35
CA ASN A 98 4.06 -15.00 -5.24
C ASN A 98 5.09 -15.13 -6.37
N ILE A 99 5.42 -14.03 -7.06
CA ILE A 99 6.45 -14.02 -8.10
C ILE A 99 7.80 -14.48 -7.52
N LYS A 100 8.20 -13.91 -6.37
CA LYS A 100 9.44 -14.27 -5.69
C LYS A 100 9.50 -15.77 -5.35
N SER A 101 8.38 -16.37 -4.92
CA SER A 101 8.32 -17.79 -4.58
C SER A 101 8.49 -18.74 -5.77
N ARG A 102 8.41 -18.21 -7.00
CA ARG A 102 8.59 -18.97 -8.26
C ARG A 102 10.01 -18.88 -8.82
N ILE A 103 10.89 -18.12 -8.17
CA ILE A 103 12.31 -18.00 -8.54
C ILE A 103 13.09 -19.11 -7.83
N ASN A 104 13.99 -19.75 -8.57
CA ASN A 104 14.87 -20.81 -8.11
C ASN A 104 16.25 -20.66 -8.76
N ASP A 105 17.20 -21.51 -8.40
CA ASP A 105 18.60 -21.42 -8.87
C ASP A 105 18.74 -21.64 -10.40
N GLU A 106 17.75 -22.22 -11.06
CA GLU A 106 17.72 -22.46 -12.51
C GLU A 106 17.06 -21.32 -13.30
N THR A 107 16.52 -20.31 -12.61
CA THR A 107 15.81 -19.19 -13.25
C THR A 107 16.75 -18.37 -14.12
N ASP A 108 16.42 -18.24 -15.41
CA ASP A 108 17.16 -17.35 -16.31
C ASP A 108 16.81 -15.90 -15.99
N THR A 109 17.80 -15.19 -15.48
CA THR A 109 17.69 -13.80 -15.03
C THR A 109 18.27 -12.82 -16.04
N VAL A 110 18.96 -13.29 -17.08
CA VAL A 110 19.67 -12.45 -18.05
C VAL A 110 18.70 -11.67 -18.92
N TRP A 111 17.65 -12.31 -19.42
CA TRP A 111 16.60 -11.65 -20.21
C TRP A 111 15.76 -10.67 -19.40
N ALA A 112 15.67 -10.91 -18.09
CA ALA A 112 15.04 -10.00 -17.14
C ALA A 112 15.93 -8.81 -16.74
N GLY A 113 17.19 -8.75 -17.24
CA GLY A 113 18.11 -7.64 -16.95
C GLY A 113 18.87 -7.76 -15.63
N PHE A 114 18.94 -8.97 -15.06
CA PHE A 114 19.59 -9.23 -13.77
C PHE A 114 20.82 -10.12 -13.96
N ASP A 115 21.88 -9.84 -13.19
CA ASP A 115 23.13 -10.62 -13.23
C ASP A 115 22.93 -12.05 -12.69
N ASN A 116 22.06 -12.21 -11.69
CA ASN A 116 21.76 -13.48 -11.05
C ASN A 116 20.48 -13.40 -10.19
N THR A 117 20.05 -14.56 -9.70
CA THR A 117 18.87 -14.73 -8.85
C THR A 117 18.98 -14.02 -7.50
N GLU A 118 20.18 -13.91 -6.91
CA GLU A 118 20.39 -13.23 -5.63
C GLU A 118 20.10 -11.72 -5.75
N VAL A 119 20.56 -11.09 -6.82
CA VAL A 119 20.28 -9.66 -7.10
C VAL A 119 18.79 -9.44 -7.32
N LEU A 120 18.14 -10.30 -8.12
CA LEU A 120 16.71 -10.25 -8.37
C LEU A 120 15.89 -10.40 -7.08
N ILE A 121 16.22 -11.38 -6.23
CA ILE A 121 15.52 -11.60 -4.96
C ILE A 121 15.67 -10.39 -4.03
N LYS A 122 16.88 -9.81 -3.94
CA LYS A 122 17.11 -8.59 -3.15
C LYS A 122 16.27 -7.41 -3.66
N GLU A 123 16.14 -7.26 -4.96
CA GLU A 123 15.31 -6.22 -5.56
C GLU A 123 13.82 -6.44 -5.26
N LEU A 124 13.32 -7.67 -5.39
CA LEU A 124 11.94 -8.01 -5.04
C LEU A 124 11.65 -7.82 -3.55
N ASP A 125 12.59 -8.16 -2.67
CA ASP A 125 12.47 -7.91 -1.22
C ASP A 125 12.41 -6.42 -0.91
N SER A 126 13.24 -5.62 -1.58
CA SER A 126 13.23 -4.16 -1.47
C SER A 126 11.89 -3.58 -1.94
N ASP A 127 11.43 -3.99 -3.13
CA ASP A 127 10.16 -3.52 -3.69
C ASP A 127 8.98 -3.94 -2.81
N GLN A 128 8.95 -5.18 -2.33
CA GLN A 128 7.92 -5.67 -1.42
C GLN A 128 7.85 -4.81 -0.15
N LYS A 129 9.00 -4.53 0.47
CA LYS A 129 9.09 -3.66 1.66
C LYS A 129 8.57 -2.25 1.37
N GLN A 130 8.90 -1.70 0.20
CA GLN A 130 8.45 -0.37 -0.21
C GLN A 130 6.92 -0.33 -0.47
N ILE A 131 6.36 -1.39 -1.06
CA ILE A 131 4.91 -1.56 -1.22
C ILE A 131 4.20 -1.66 0.13
N GLU A 132 4.77 -2.38 1.10
CA GLU A 132 4.23 -2.44 2.47
C GLU A 132 4.22 -1.07 3.19
N LEU A 133 5.13 -0.18 2.78
CA LEU A 133 5.18 1.23 3.21
C LEU A 133 4.37 2.16 2.32
N LEU A 134 3.50 1.61 1.46
CA LEU A 134 2.59 2.33 0.59
C LEU A 134 3.31 3.26 -0.40
N ASN A 135 4.47 2.85 -0.92
CA ASN A 135 5.24 3.66 -1.87
C ASN A 135 4.61 3.61 -3.28
N PHE A 136 4.13 4.78 -3.76
CA PHE A 136 3.52 4.90 -5.09
C PHE A 136 4.53 4.83 -6.24
N ASP A 137 5.77 5.28 -6.03
CA ASP A 137 6.80 5.21 -7.08
C ASP A 137 7.18 3.75 -7.33
N THR A 138 7.31 2.95 -6.26
CA THR A 138 7.50 1.50 -6.39
C THR A 138 6.29 0.84 -7.03
N LEU A 139 5.06 1.25 -6.71
CA LEU A 139 3.85 0.72 -7.38
C LEU A 139 3.90 0.97 -8.90
N GLU A 140 4.29 2.16 -9.34
CA GLU A 140 4.41 2.50 -10.76
C GLU A 140 5.60 1.78 -11.41
N LYS A 141 6.72 1.60 -10.70
CA LYS A 141 7.83 0.74 -11.14
C LYS A 141 7.34 -0.69 -11.37
N THR A 142 6.66 -1.29 -10.40
CA THR A 142 6.10 -2.65 -10.51
C THR A 142 5.13 -2.77 -11.70
N MET A 143 4.34 -1.73 -11.99
CA MET A 143 3.49 -1.69 -13.19
C MET A 143 4.30 -1.82 -14.49
N VAL A 144 5.47 -1.18 -14.56
CA VAL A 144 6.37 -1.30 -15.72
C VAL A 144 6.86 -2.74 -15.86
N GLU A 145 7.18 -3.42 -14.74
CA GLU A 145 7.64 -4.81 -14.76
C GLU A 145 6.59 -5.82 -15.27
N PHE A 146 5.31 -5.43 -15.25
CA PHE A 146 4.20 -6.19 -15.82
C PHE A 146 3.93 -5.88 -17.30
N LEU A 147 4.64 -4.94 -17.91
CA LEU A 147 4.48 -4.69 -19.34
C LEU A 147 4.93 -5.89 -20.18
N PRO A 148 4.44 -5.99 -21.42
CA PRO A 148 4.95 -6.95 -22.36
C PRO A 148 6.46 -6.97 -22.47
N THR A 149 7.04 -8.16 -22.60
CA THR A 149 8.49 -8.40 -22.75
C THR A 149 9.32 -7.77 -21.62
N SER A 150 8.69 -7.48 -20.48
CA SER A 150 9.35 -6.97 -19.29
C SER A 150 9.65 -8.12 -18.33
N THR A 151 10.42 -7.80 -17.29
CA THR A 151 10.93 -8.71 -16.25
C THR A 151 10.00 -9.86 -15.90
N TYR A 152 8.75 -9.59 -15.48
CA TYR A 152 7.90 -10.66 -14.96
C TYR A 152 7.38 -11.60 -16.05
N GLN A 153 7.23 -11.13 -17.29
CA GLN A 153 6.87 -12.02 -18.41
C GLN A 153 8.06 -12.90 -18.79
N GLU A 154 9.27 -12.34 -18.85
CA GLU A 154 10.49 -13.10 -19.18
C GLU A 154 10.77 -14.19 -18.14
N LEU A 155 10.63 -13.86 -16.85
CA LEU A 155 10.75 -14.83 -15.76
C LEU A 155 9.69 -15.94 -15.86
N ALA A 156 8.46 -15.59 -16.25
CA ALA A 156 7.38 -16.56 -16.42
C ALA A 156 7.63 -17.54 -17.56
N MET A 157 8.19 -17.05 -18.66
CA MET A 157 8.56 -17.88 -19.80
C MET A 157 9.73 -18.79 -19.46
N SER A 158 10.76 -18.27 -18.79
CA SER A 158 11.92 -19.07 -18.36
C SER A 158 11.54 -20.19 -17.40
N ASN A 159 10.65 -19.90 -16.43
CA ASN A 159 10.30 -20.85 -15.37
C ASN A 159 9.01 -21.64 -15.66
N GLY A 160 8.45 -21.53 -16.85
CA GLY A 160 7.31 -22.36 -17.30
C GLY A 160 5.96 -22.05 -16.64
N TRP A 161 5.73 -20.82 -16.18
CA TRP A 161 4.44 -20.37 -15.60
C TRP A 161 3.79 -19.22 -16.39
N SER A 162 3.92 -19.26 -17.71
CA SER A 162 3.40 -18.20 -18.60
C SER A 162 1.87 -18.03 -18.53
N ASP A 163 1.12 -19.11 -18.33
CA ASP A 163 -0.34 -19.05 -18.19
C ASP A 163 -0.75 -18.41 -16.85
N GLU A 164 -0.05 -18.73 -15.77
CA GLU A 164 -0.25 -18.10 -14.46
C GLU A 164 0.15 -16.63 -14.47
N TYR A 165 1.18 -16.25 -15.23
CA TYR A 165 1.57 -14.86 -15.38
C TYR A 165 0.41 -14.01 -15.90
N LEU A 166 -0.36 -14.49 -16.88
CA LEU A 166 -1.52 -13.75 -17.39
C LEU A 166 -2.57 -13.49 -16.30
N GLN A 167 -2.81 -14.47 -15.42
CA GLN A 167 -3.74 -14.33 -14.29
C GLN A 167 -3.20 -13.35 -13.24
N ILE A 168 -1.89 -13.42 -12.95
CA ILE A 168 -1.22 -12.51 -12.01
C ILE A 168 -1.25 -11.07 -12.55
N ALA A 169 -0.96 -10.88 -13.84
CA ALA A 169 -0.99 -9.59 -14.51
C ALA A 169 -2.40 -8.98 -14.53
N GLU A 170 -3.44 -9.76 -14.87
CA GLU A 170 -4.83 -9.30 -14.84
C GLU A 170 -5.27 -8.91 -13.42
N LYS A 171 -4.85 -9.69 -12.42
CA LYS A 171 -5.09 -9.36 -11.01
C LYS A 171 -4.40 -8.06 -10.63
N PHE A 172 -3.13 -7.90 -10.99
CA PHE A 172 -2.36 -6.69 -10.72
C PHE A 172 -2.99 -5.45 -11.38
N ASP A 173 -3.34 -5.52 -12.67
CA ASP A 173 -4.01 -4.44 -13.41
C ASP A 173 -5.31 -4.00 -12.73
N SER A 174 -6.10 -4.98 -12.29
CA SER A 174 -7.34 -4.72 -11.56
C SER A 174 -7.09 -3.97 -10.25
N ILE A 175 -6.07 -4.37 -9.48
CA ILE A 175 -5.69 -3.72 -8.23
C ILE A 175 -5.17 -2.30 -8.50
N HIS A 176 -4.26 -2.14 -9.45
CA HIS A 176 -3.67 -0.85 -9.83
C HIS A 176 -4.74 0.16 -10.25
N LYS A 177 -5.73 -0.30 -11.05
CA LYS A 177 -6.90 0.49 -11.42
C LYS A 177 -7.72 0.93 -10.20
N ARG A 178 -8.02 0.03 -9.25
CA ARG A 178 -8.73 0.39 -8.00
C ARG A 178 -7.98 1.45 -7.21
N ILE A 179 -6.66 1.31 -7.06
CA ILE A 179 -5.82 2.30 -6.40
C ILE A 179 -6.00 3.64 -7.10
N ARG A 180 -5.80 3.70 -8.43
CA ARG A 180 -5.94 4.94 -9.20
C ARG A 180 -7.34 5.58 -9.13
N GLU A 181 -8.39 4.79 -9.14
CA GLU A 181 -9.76 5.31 -8.98
C GLU A 181 -9.97 5.94 -7.60
N LYS A 182 -9.47 5.31 -6.54
CA LYS A 182 -9.48 5.88 -5.18
C LYS A 182 -8.72 7.21 -5.13
N LEU A 183 -7.60 7.34 -5.85
CA LEU A 183 -6.85 8.61 -5.98
C LEU A 183 -7.67 9.74 -6.62
N LEU A 184 -8.46 9.42 -7.64
CA LEU A 184 -9.30 10.41 -8.30
C LEU A 184 -10.40 10.88 -7.36
N THR A 185 -11.09 9.96 -6.68
CA THR A 185 -12.24 10.30 -5.80
C THR A 185 -11.87 11.14 -4.57
N THR A 186 -10.68 10.96 -3.98
CA THR A 186 -10.21 11.79 -2.85
C THR A 186 -9.88 13.21 -3.29
N THR A 187 -9.35 13.38 -4.50
CA THR A 187 -9.05 14.69 -5.09
C THR A 187 -10.34 15.50 -5.39
N TYR A 188 -11.41 14.84 -5.85
CA TYR A 188 -12.68 15.51 -6.17
C TYR A 188 -13.49 15.96 -4.93
N LYS A 189 -13.33 15.31 -3.77
CA LYS A 189 -14.03 15.73 -2.55
C LYS A 189 -13.42 16.97 -1.88
N ASN A 190 -12.14 17.24 -2.11
CA ASN A 190 -11.42 18.35 -1.48
C ASN A 190 -11.57 19.69 -2.24
N ASN A 191 -12.13 19.66 -3.45
CA ASN A 191 -12.39 20.85 -4.26
C ASN A 191 -13.90 21.07 -4.34
N GLY A 192 -14.46 21.91 -3.47
CA GLY A 192 -15.88 22.33 -3.47
C GLY A 192 -16.30 23.18 -4.69
N GLY A 193 -15.86 22.83 -5.89
CA GLY A 193 -16.15 23.50 -7.15
C GLY A 193 -16.98 22.62 -8.09
N SER A 194 -18.01 23.21 -8.71
CA SER A 194 -18.93 22.60 -9.67
C SER A 194 -18.28 21.59 -10.62
N SER A 195 -18.99 20.49 -10.83
CA SER A 195 -18.65 19.36 -11.71
C SER A 195 -18.24 19.79 -13.12
N ALA A 196 -16.93 19.89 -13.36
CA ALA A 196 -16.39 19.90 -14.71
C ALA A 196 -16.44 18.47 -15.27
N LYS A 197 -17.36 18.22 -16.20
CA LYS A 197 -17.37 16.99 -17.01
C LYS A 197 -16.09 16.94 -17.85
N ILE A 198 -15.06 16.23 -17.39
CA ILE A 198 -13.88 15.96 -18.20
C ILE A 198 -14.18 14.74 -19.08
N LYS A 199 -14.15 14.94 -20.40
CA LYS A 199 -14.26 13.89 -21.41
C LYS A 199 -13.17 12.84 -21.17
N ASN A 200 -13.62 11.61 -20.97
CA ASN A 200 -12.82 10.40 -20.86
C ASN A 200 -12.10 10.14 -22.20
N SER A 201 -10.93 10.75 -22.39
CA SER A 201 -10.22 10.76 -23.67
C SER A 201 -8.72 10.84 -23.41
N ASN A 202 -8.09 9.72 -23.00
CA ASN A 202 -6.82 9.28 -23.61
C ASN A 202 -6.19 8.01 -23.01
N ASN A 203 -6.55 7.53 -21.82
CA ASN A 203 -5.81 6.38 -21.25
C ASN A 203 -6.28 4.99 -21.72
N ASN A 204 -7.48 4.88 -22.31
CA ASN A 204 -7.90 3.64 -22.97
C ASN A 204 -7.20 3.41 -24.32
N LYS A 205 -6.53 4.43 -24.89
CA LYS A 205 -5.99 4.36 -26.24
C LYS A 205 -4.67 3.59 -26.33
N LEU A 206 -3.82 3.66 -25.29
CA LEU A 206 -2.59 2.88 -25.24
C LEU A 206 -2.91 1.39 -25.09
N TRP A 207 -3.80 1.05 -24.16
CA TRP A 207 -4.24 -0.31 -23.89
C TRP A 207 -5.05 -0.93 -25.03
N SER A 208 -5.98 -0.19 -25.65
CA SER A 208 -6.69 -0.69 -26.83
C SER A 208 -5.74 -0.95 -28.01
N LYS A 209 -4.66 -0.17 -28.11
CA LYS A 209 -3.67 -0.27 -29.19
C LYS A 209 -2.67 -1.40 -28.95
N LEU A 210 -2.31 -1.68 -27.70
CA LEU A 210 -1.52 -2.86 -27.34
C LEU A 210 -2.34 -4.15 -27.51
N LYS A 211 -3.62 -4.14 -27.09
CA LYS A 211 -4.53 -5.29 -27.24
C LYS A 211 -4.81 -5.64 -28.71
N SER A 212 -4.87 -4.65 -29.60
CA SER A 212 -5.06 -4.86 -31.05
C SER A 212 -3.82 -5.38 -31.79
N LEU A 213 -2.64 -5.31 -31.17
CA LEU A 213 -1.41 -5.86 -31.78
C LEU A 213 -1.28 -7.37 -31.52
N TRP A 214 -2.07 -7.90 -30.59
CA TRP A 214 -1.96 -9.26 -30.05
C TRP A 214 -3.21 -10.11 -30.40
N SER A 215 -4.03 -9.63 -31.33
CA SER A 215 -5.14 -10.35 -31.99
C SER A 215 -4.80 -10.56 -33.45
#